data_AF-A0A661ZU16-F1
#
_entry.id   AF-A0A661ZU16-F1
#
_cell.length_a   1.000
_cell.length_b   1.000
_cell.length_c   1.000
_cell.angle_alpha   90.00
_cell.angle_beta   90.00
_cell.angle_gamma   90.00
#
_symmetry.space_group_name_H-M   'P 1'
#
loop_
_entity.id
_entity.type
_entity.pdbx_description
1 polymer ?
#
loop_
_entity_poly.entity_id
_entity_poly.type
_entity_poly.pdbx_seq_one_letter_code
_entity_poly.pdbx_strand_id
1 'polypeptide(L)'
;MTATGLNPVDGTTVSYDFSTAASQVYGGSAGYKELNTGIWGMVSGDSNGDQVIDDTDKTSAWDTEAGEAGYKGYDLNLDAEVDNLDKNDFWVPNNPTSSQVPN
;
A
#
# COMPACT_ATOMS: atom_id res chain seq x y z
N MET A 1 -5.88 -9.90 5.86
CA MET A 1 -4.48 -10.36 5.87
C MET A 1 -4.18 -10.98 7.22
N THR A 2 -4.09 -12.30 7.32
CA THR A 2 -3.50 -12.94 8.49
C THR A 2 -2.02 -13.13 8.21
N ALA A 3 -1.17 -12.32 8.83
CA ALA A 3 0.26 -12.56 8.77
C ALA A 3 0.56 -13.87 9.53
N THR A 4 1.35 -14.76 8.93
CA THR A 4 2.03 -15.81 9.69
C THR A 4 2.72 -15.17 10.90
N GLY A 5 2.53 -15.77 12.08
CA GLY A 5 2.72 -15.12 13.37
C GLY A 5 3.98 -14.25 13.45
N LEU A 6 3.79 -13.02 13.93
CA LEU A 6 4.88 -12.11 14.21
C LEU A 6 5.78 -12.78 15.24
N ASN A 7 7.09 -12.71 15.02
CA ASN A 7 8.09 -13.25 15.92
C ASN A 7 8.74 -12.07 16.68
N PRO A 8 8.09 -11.56 17.75
CA PRO A 8 8.69 -10.58 18.64
C PRO A 8 10.02 -11.07 19.20
N VAL A 9 10.85 -10.12 19.63
CA VAL A 9 12.24 -10.32 20.08
C VAL A 9 12.38 -11.35 21.22
N ASP A 10 11.28 -11.64 21.94
CA ASP A 10 11.22 -12.63 23.02
C ASP A 10 10.92 -14.08 22.55
N GLY A 11 10.69 -14.30 21.25
CA GLY A 11 10.43 -15.61 20.65
C GLY A 11 9.00 -16.13 20.80
N THR A 12 8.08 -15.30 21.31
CA THR A 12 6.67 -15.69 21.47
C THR A 12 5.92 -15.48 20.16
N THR A 13 5.45 -16.52 19.48
CA THR A 13 4.66 -16.31 18.26
C THR A 13 3.33 -15.65 18.60
N VAL A 14 3.11 -14.42 18.11
CA VAL A 14 1.86 -13.69 18.33
C VAL A 14 1.05 -13.71 17.03
N SER A 15 -0.21 -14.12 17.14
CA SER A 15 -1.18 -13.90 16.06
C SER A 15 -1.67 -12.47 16.16
N TYR A 16 -1.40 -11.67 15.12
CA TYR A 16 -1.85 -10.29 15.02
C TYR A 16 -2.79 -10.16 13.82
N ASP A 17 -3.99 -9.69 14.09
CA ASP A 17 -5.01 -9.46 13.07
C ASP A 17 -5.01 -7.99 12.67
N PHE A 18 -4.58 -7.72 11.45
CA PHE A 18 -4.53 -6.37 10.88
C PHE A 18 -5.88 -5.87 10.34
N SER A 19 -6.97 -6.63 10.51
CA SER A 19 -8.29 -6.30 9.96
C SER A 19 -9.23 -5.55 10.90
N THR A 20 -8.85 -5.27 12.16
CA THR A 20 -9.85 -4.79 13.14
C THR A 20 -9.86 -3.28 13.37
N ALA A 21 -8.74 -2.55 13.21
CA ALA A 21 -8.74 -1.08 13.29
C ALA A 21 -7.47 -0.40 12.73
N ALA A 22 -7.59 0.82 12.21
CA ALA A 22 -6.44 1.68 11.85
C ALA A 22 -5.46 1.92 13.02
N SER A 23 -5.90 1.84 14.28
CA SER A 23 -5.03 2.02 15.45
C SER A 23 -4.09 0.84 15.69
N GLN A 24 -4.25 -0.27 14.95
CA GLN A 24 -3.43 -1.47 15.06
C GLN A 24 -2.17 -1.43 14.18
N VAL A 25 -1.97 -0.33 13.47
CA VAL A 25 -0.86 -0.18 12.53
C VAL A 25 -0.16 1.14 12.77
N TYR A 26 1.14 1.13 12.51
CA TYR A 26 1.91 2.36 12.55
C TYR A 26 1.43 3.29 11.42
N GLY A 27 1.24 4.58 11.73
CA GLY A 27 0.73 5.56 10.75
C GLY A 27 -0.79 5.72 10.68
N GLY A 28 -1.56 4.90 11.40
CA GLY A 28 -3.02 5.05 11.44
C GLY A 28 -3.67 5.02 10.06
N SER A 29 -4.58 5.96 9.79
CA SER A 29 -5.28 6.09 8.50
C SER A 29 -4.39 6.48 7.32
N ALA A 30 -3.14 6.90 7.58
CA ALA A 30 -2.17 7.21 6.54
C ALA A 30 -1.36 5.96 6.12
N GLY A 31 -1.34 4.90 6.93
CA GLY A 31 -0.77 3.60 6.55
C GLY A 31 -1.82 2.59 6.10
N TYR A 32 -3.05 2.68 6.62
CA TYR A 32 -4.15 1.74 6.34
C TYR A 32 -5.45 2.47 5.99
N LYS A 33 -6.21 1.95 5.03
CA LYS A 33 -7.55 2.42 4.65
C LYS A 33 -8.58 1.30 4.79
N GLU A 34 -9.75 1.66 5.28
CA GLU A 34 -10.91 0.76 5.31
C GLU A 34 -11.46 0.64 3.87
N LEU A 35 -11.46 -0.58 3.35
CA LEU A 35 -11.95 -0.91 2.00
C LEU A 35 -13.43 -1.31 2.04
N ASN A 36 -13.85 -1.93 3.14
CA ASN A 36 -15.22 -2.31 3.50
C ASN A 36 -15.29 -2.44 5.02
N THR A 37 -16.49 -2.51 5.60
CA THR A 37 -16.66 -2.64 7.06
C THR A 37 -15.85 -3.81 7.63
N GLY A 38 -14.82 -3.51 8.42
CA GLY A 38 -13.93 -4.51 9.01
C GLY A 38 -12.93 -5.15 8.03
N ILE A 39 -12.76 -4.59 6.83
CA ILE A 39 -11.76 -4.99 5.85
C ILE A 39 -10.83 -3.81 5.61
N TRP A 40 -9.58 -3.97 6.00
CA TRP A 40 -8.57 -2.94 5.89
C TRP A 40 -7.44 -3.38 4.94
N GLY A 41 -6.95 -2.43 4.15
CA GLY A 41 -5.81 -2.60 3.26
C GLY A 41 -4.74 -1.55 3.53
N MET A 42 -3.53 -1.82 3.05
CA MET A 42 -2.45 -0.83 3.04
C MET A 42 -2.73 0.24 1.97
N VAL A 43 -2.25 1.46 2.21
CA VAL A 43 -2.30 2.53 1.19
C VAL A 43 -1.41 2.15 0.01
N SER A 44 -1.94 2.22 -1.21
CA SER A 44 -1.20 1.97 -2.45
C SER A 44 -0.59 3.26 -3.02
N GLY A 45 0.36 3.17 -3.95
CA GLY A 45 0.90 4.32 -4.69
C GLY A 45 2.39 4.57 -4.54
N ASP A 46 3.07 3.89 -3.60
CA ASP A 46 4.54 3.83 -3.50
C ASP A 46 5.05 2.73 -4.45
N SER A 47 5.04 3.05 -5.74
CA SER A 47 5.40 2.12 -6.82
C SER A 47 6.91 1.96 -6.96
N ASN A 48 7.70 2.93 -6.50
CA ASN A 48 9.16 2.86 -6.54
C ASN A 48 9.77 2.23 -5.27
N GLY A 49 8.98 2.04 -4.20
CA GLY A 49 9.39 1.41 -2.95
C GLY A 49 10.30 2.28 -2.08
N ASP A 50 10.28 3.61 -2.27
CA ASP A 50 11.08 4.55 -1.48
C ASP A 50 10.37 5.06 -0.22
N GLN A 51 9.16 4.53 0.03
CA GLN A 51 8.29 4.86 1.15
C GLN A 51 7.65 6.25 1.06
N VAL A 52 7.75 6.93 -0.08
CA VAL A 52 7.14 8.23 -0.31
C VAL A 52 6.26 8.15 -1.54
N ILE A 53 4.96 8.42 -1.38
CA ILE A 53 4.05 8.53 -2.51
C ILE A 53 4.19 9.94 -3.08
N ASP A 54 4.92 10.08 -4.18
CA ASP A 54 5.15 11.35 -4.87
C ASP A 54 5.27 11.21 -6.41
N ASP A 55 5.64 12.30 -7.10
CA ASP A 55 5.78 12.33 -8.56
C ASP A 55 6.88 11.38 -9.09
N THR A 56 7.78 10.92 -8.23
CA THR A 56 8.81 9.92 -8.54
C THR A 56 8.17 8.55 -8.82
N ASP A 57 7.09 8.18 -8.14
CA ASP A 57 6.35 6.94 -8.46
C ASP A 57 5.80 6.97 -9.88
N LYS A 58 5.29 8.13 -10.31
CA LYS A 58 4.82 8.31 -11.68
C LYS A 58 5.96 8.23 -12.69
N THR A 59 7.00 9.01 -12.47
CA THR A 59 8.08 9.14 -13.47
C THR A 59 8.94 7.88 -13.57
N SER A 60 9.01 7.08 -12.50
CA SER A 60 9.77 5.82 -12.49
C SER A 60 8.95 4.60 -12.91
N ALA A 61 7.67 4.52 -12.55
CA ALA A 61 6.83 3.36 -12.83
C ALA A 61 5.70 3.65 -13.83
N TRP A 62 4.82 4.63 -13.59
CA TRP A 62 3.71 4.93 -14.54
C TRP A 62 4.19 5.17 -15.96
N ASP A 63 5.21 6.02 -16.14
CA ASP A 63 5.71 6.40 -17.46
C ASP A 63 6.31 5.22 -18.25
N THR A 64 6.66 4.13 -17.57
CA THR A 64 7.25 2.93 -18.17
C THR A 64 6.26 1.77 -18.31
N GLU A 65 5.28 1.67 -17.42
CA GLU A 65 4.37 0.53 -17.33
C GLU A 65 2.95 0.82 -17.85
N ALA A 66 2.56 2.08 -18.08
CA ALA A 66 1.21 2.42 -18.51
C ALA A 66 0.80 1.71 -19.82
N GLY A 67 -0.32 0.99 -19.77
CA GLY A 67 -0.85 0.18 -20.86
C GLY A 67 -0.21 -1.20 -20.99
N GLU A 68 0.64 -1.61 -20.03
CA GLU A 68 1.11 -2.99 -19.93
C GLU A 68 0.13 -3.86 -19.12
N ALA A 69 0.01 -5.12 -19.55
CA ALA A 69 -0.71 -6.14 -18.80
C ALA A 69 0.22 -6.90 -17.84
N GLY A 70 -0.35 -7.42 -16.76
CA GLY A 70 0.29 -8.21 -15.72
C GLY A 70 0.44 -7.45 -14.40
N TYR A 71 0.85 -8.18 -13.35
CA TYR A 71 1.12 -7.60 -12.03
C TYR A 71 2.45 -6.85 -12.05
N LYS A 72 2.36 -5.53 -12.22
CA LYS A 72 3.49 -4.59 -12.33
C LYS A 72 3.57 -3.68 -11.10
N GLY A 73 4.62 -2.86 -11.01
CA GLY A 73 4.81 -1.98 -9.85
C GLY A 73 3.72 -0.90 -9.73
N TYR A 74 3.16 -0.48 -10.87
CA TYR A 74 2.09 0.51 -10.94
C TYR A 74 0.68 -0.09 -11.11
N ASP A 75 0.52 -1.42 -11.04
CA ASP A 75 -0.80 -2.06 -10.90
C ASP A 75 -1.26 -1.90 -9.43
N LEU A 76 -1.90 -0.76 -9.14
CA LEU A 76 -2.25 -0.31 -7.79
C LEU A 76 -3.59 -0.86 -7.33
N ASN A 77 -4.43 -1.31 -8.26
CA ASN A 77 -5.73 -1.92 -8.00
C ASN A 77 -5.66 -3.47 -7.99
N LEU A 78 -4.54 -4.05 -8.45
CA LEU A 78 -4.25 -5.49 -8.54
C LEU A 78 -5.18 -6.25 -9.49
N ASP A 79 -5.59 -5.62 -10.59
CA ASP A 79 -6.43 -6.23 -11.62
C ASP A 79 -5.65 -6.81 -12.81
N ALA A 80 -4.32 -6.75 -12.74
CA ALA A 80 -3.38 -7.21 -13.76
C ALA A 80 -3.39 -6.40 -15.06
N GLU A 81 -3.78 -5.13 -15.00
CA GLU A 81 -3.58 -4.14 -16.06
C GLU A 81 -3.06 -2.85 -15.42
N VAL A 82 -2.05 -2.19 -16.02
CA VAL A 82 -1.64 -0.86 -15.58
C VAL A 82 -2.36 0.19 -16.41
N ASP A 83 -3.37 0.84 -15.83
CA ASP A 83 -4.21 1.78 -16.56
C ASP A 83 -4.58 3.05 -15.79
N ASN A 84 -5.40 3.91 -16.40
CA ASN A 84 -5.75 5.19 -15.80
C ASN A 84 -6.49 5.06 -14.46
N LEU A 85 -7.12 3.93 -14.15
CA LEU A 85 -7.76 3.67 -12.86
C LEU A 85 -6.70 3.62 -11.75
N ASP A 86 -5.56 2.95 -11.95
CA ASP A 86 -4.46 2.93 -10.98
C ASP A 86 -4.01 4.34 -10.62
N LYS A 87 -3.77 5.16 -11.64
CA LYS A 87 -3.35 6.53 -11.43
C LYS A 87 -4.44 7.40 -10.77
N ASN A 88 -5.66 7.37 -11.31
CA ASN A 88 -6.69 8.34 -10.94
C ASN A 88 -7.38 8.01 -9.62
N ASP A 89 -7.59 6.71 -9.35
CA ASP A 89 -8.40 6.26 -8.22
C ASP A 89 -7.52 5.82 -7.03
N PHE A 90 -6.24 5.52 -7.27
CA PHE A 90 -5.32 5.04 -6.23
C PHE A 90 -4.15 6.00 -5.98
N TRP A 91 -3.37 6.37 -7.00
CA TRP A 91 -2.22 7.26 -6.77
C TRP A 91 -2.64 8.70 -6.45
N VAL A 92 -3.57 9.30 -7.21
CA VAL A 92 -3.98 10.71 -7.01
C VAL A 92 -4.53 10.98 -5.59
N PRO A 93 -5.39 10.12 -5.00
CA PRO A 93 -5.86 10.33 -3.62
C PRO A 93 -4.80 10.12 -2.54
N ASN A 94 -3.65 9.52 -2.89
CA ASN A 94 -2.58 9.18 -1.96
C ASN A 94 -1.35 10.09 -2.11
N ASN A 95 -1.24 10.87 -3.19
CA ASN A 95 -0.16 11.85 -3.37
C ASN A 95 -0.52 13.25 -2.83
N PRO A 96 0.35 13.92 -2.04
CA PRO A 96 1.58 13.40 -1.44
C PRO A 96 1.33 12.76 -0.07
N THR A 97 1.89 11.57 0.15
CA THR A 97 1.94 10.92 1.47
C THR A 97 3.36 10.40 1.72
N SER A 98 4.05 10.93 2.73
CA SER A 98 5.35 10.41 3.15
C SER A 98 5.22 9.21 4.09
N SER A 99 6.26 8.36 4.12
CA SER A 99 6.40 7.19 4.99
C SER A 99 5.89 7.50 6.38
N GLN A 100 4.98 6.66 6.84
CA GLN A 100 4.44 6.79 8.18
C GLN A 100 5.26 6.02 9.20
N VAL A 101 6.21 5.16 8.79
CA VAL A 101 7.04 4.36 9.71
C VAL A 101 8.28 5.17 10.12
N PRO A 102 8.65 5.25 11.41
CA PRO A 102 9.84 5.98 11.84
C PRO A 102 11.09 5.20 11.51
N ASN A 103 12.16 5.93 11.20
CA ASN A 103 13.52 5.40 11.07
C ASN A 103 14.05 4.81 12.39
#